data_AF-A0AA35TLB6-F1
#
_entry.id   AF-A0AA35TLB6-F1
#
_cell.length_a   1.000
_cell.length_b   1.000
_cell.length_c   1.000
_cell.angle_alpha   90.00
_cell.angle_beta   90.00
_cell.angle_gamma   90.00
#
_symmetry.space_group_name_H-M   'P 1'
#
loop_
_entity.id
_entity.type
_entity.pdbx_description
1 polymer ?
#
loop_
_entity_poly.entity_id
_entity_poly.type
_entity_poly.pdbx_seq_one_letter_code
_entity_poly.pdbx_strand_id
1 'polypeptide(L)'
;MTAKIADLGMARIMPPKIKATMTKAPGAYIYMPPEALEDVSKYNTSIDIFSLGVLIIFVLAETFPDNPKAPNYTDEVKGLLARTELQRRENYTEKLYREFTKTHPLIQLMESCLENMPKRRPTIDGVQQILGQAAALVQGEAQLHKLQLLQMLKEKEEQLQKYLTDESKECEQMRQILAEERAINARMEEANRELQVQLEATTDERSLQAIRDRVERYMNERDQLKVAVSQYQERDREQQETIHSIQMALEEATAQNSNQDSTGVWQDQVASLTLQLEESNKRMLRYREERNTARIMHKSFQEQINTLQATVEQLQNSRSYDTYTSGQL
;
A
#
# COMPACT_ATOMS: atom_id res chain seq x y z
N MET A 1 24.20 -14.69 14.63
CA MET A 1 23.97 -16.14 14.86
C MET A 1 25.27 -16.89 14.56
N THR A 2 25.50 -18.05 15.18
CA THR A 2 26.71 -18.85 14.98
C THR A 2 26.32 -20.28 14.60
N ALA A 3 26.73 -20.73 13.42
CA ALA A 3 26.51 -22.11 12.98
C ALA A 3 27.48 -23.06 13.70
N LYS A 4 27.02 -24.26 14.05
CA LYS A 4 27.81 -25.33 14.68
C LYS A 4 27.60 -26.64 13.93
N ILE A 5 28.68 -27.39 13.69
CA ILE A 5 28.61 -28.73 13.10
C ILE A 5 28.26 -29.72 14.22
N ALA A 6 27.31 -30.61 13.96
CA ALA A 6 26.85 -31.65 14.87
C ALA A 6 26.77 -33.01 14.15
N ASP A 7 26.38 -34.06 14.88
CA ASP A 7 26.24 -35.44 14.37
C ASP A 7 27.53 -36.03 13.75
N LEU A 8 28.54 -36.20 14.60
CA LEU A 8 29.83 -36.78 14.22
C LEU A 8 29.85 -38.32 14.33
N GLY A 9 28.69 -38.98 14.36
CA GLY A 9 28.60 -40.44 14.54
C GLY A 9 29.25 -41.24 13.40
N MET A 10 29.34 -40.64 12.21
CA MET A 10 30.01 -41.21 11.03
C MET A 10 31.41 -40.64 10.77
N ALA A 11 31.94 -39.80 11.67
CA ALA A 11 33.25 -39.20 11.50
C ALA A 11 34.38 -40.26 11.49
N ARG A 12 35.42 -40.01 10.70
CA ARG A 12 36.56 -40.91 10.54
C ARG A 12 37.87 -40.18 10.79
N ILE A 13 38.78 -40.82 11.52
CA ILE A 13 40.15 -40.33 11.68
C ILE A 13 40.96 -40.84 10.49
N MET A 14 41.52 -39.91 9.71
CA MET A 14 42.34 -40.23 8.53
C MET A 14 43.83 -39.95 8.78
N PRO A 15 44.73 -40.89 8.46
CA PRO A 15 46.17 -40.61 8.43
C PRO A 15 46.52 -39.58 7.35
N PRO A 16 47.49 -38.66 7.57
CA PRO A 16 47.75 -37.51 6.70
C PRO A 16 48.15 -37.81 5.24
N LYS A 17 48.43 -39.07 4.87
CA LYS A 17 49.07 -39.41 3.58
C LYS A 17 48.44 -40.59 2.82
N ILE A 18 47.31 -41.14 3.26
CA ILE A 18 46.74 -42.35 2.64
C ILE A 18 45.28 -42.10 2.25
N LYS A 19 44.95 -42.33 0.96
CA LYS A 19 43.57 -42.61 0.56
C LYS A 19 43.18 -43.93 1.22
N ALA A 20 42.31 -43.88 2.22
CA ALA A 20 41.89 -45.09 2.90
C ALA A 20 41.05 -45.93 1.91
N THR A 21 41.41 -47.21 1.74
CA THR A 21 40.51 -48.16 1.08
C THR A 21 39.46 -48.53 2.11
N MET A 22 38.21 -48.17 1.86
CA MET A 22 37.12 -48.28 2.83
C MET A 22 35.97 -49.09 2.22
N THR A 23 35.24 -49.82 3.06
CA THR A 23 33.94 -50.40 2.68
C THR A 23 32.97 -49.29 2.29
N LYS A 24 32.01 -49.58 1.40
CA LYS A 24 30.95 -48.66 0.97
C LYS A 24 30.49 -47.74 2.13
N ALA A 25 30.66 -46.44 1.96
CA ALA A 25 30.52 -45.50 3.06
C ALA A 25 29.08 -45.53 3.63
N PRO A 26 28.88 -45.75 4.95
CA PRO A 26 27.60 -45.47 5.57
C PRO A 26 27.40 -43.94 5.57
N GLY A 27 26.28 -43.47 5.03
CA GLY A 27 25.97 -42.05 4.92
C GLY A 27 24.66 -41.79 4.19
N ALA A 28 24.19 -40.55 4.24
CA ALA A 28 23.01 -40.14 3.47
C ALA A 28 23.38 -40.03 1.98
N TYR A 29 22.82 -40.91 1.15
CA TYR A 29 23.14 -41.06 -0.28
C TYR A 29 23.21 -39.74 -1.05
N ILE A 30 22.33 -38.80 -0.72
CA ILE A 30 22.21 -37.52 -1.42
C ILE A 30 23.43 -36.60 -1.24
N TYR A 31 24.15 -36.73 -0.13
CA TYR A 31 25.37 -35.95 0.17
C TYR A 31 26.65 -36.66 -0.24
N MET A 32 26.56 -37.90 -0.73
CA MET A 32 27.74 -38.71 -1.04
C MET A 32 28.32 -38.37 -2.42
N PRO A 33 29.64 -38.19 -2.53
CA PRO A 33 30.32 -38.02 -3.81
C PRO A 33 30.43 -39.35 -4.57
N PRO A 34 30.69 -39.31 -5.89
CA PRO A 34 30.72 -40.52 -6.72
C PRO A 34 31.75 -41.55 -6.25
N GLU A 35 32.95 -41.13 -5.82
CA GLU A 35 34.00 -42.04 -5.36
C GLU A 35 33.68 -42.77 -4.04
N ALA A 36 32.71 -42.29 -3.26
CA ALA A 36 32.24 -42.94 -2.04
C ALA A 36 31.21 -44.04 -2.32
N LEU A 37 30.63 -44.04 -3.53
CA LEU A 37 29.59 -44.99 -3.97
C LEU A 37 30.16 -46.19 -4.73
N GLU A 38 31.45 -46.17 -5.06
CA GLU A 38 32.16 -47.29 -5.68
C GLU A 38 32.28 -48.48 -4.70
N ASP A 39 32.24 -49.71 -5.25
CA ASP A 39 32.33 -50.94 -4.44
C ASP A 39 33.65 -51.02 -3.65
N VAL A 40 34.74 -50.48 -4.20
CA VAL A 40 36.03 -50.30 -3.52
C VAL A 40 36.30 -48.80 -3.38
N SER A 41 35.62 -48.18 -2.42
CA SER A 41 35.72 -46.73 -2.22
C SER A 41 37.11 -46.31 -1.72
N LYS A 42 37.70 -45.30 -2.39
CA LYS A 42 38.98 -44.67 -2.01
C LYS A 42 38.81 -43.18 -1.92
N TYR A 43 38.52 -42.71 -0.71
CA TYR A 43 38.22 -41.30 -0.46
C TYR A 43 39.20 -40.63 0.51
N ASN A 44 39.13 -39.32 0.56
CA ASN A 44 39.83 -38.46 1.51
C ASN A 44 38.90 -37.33 1.99
N THR A 45 39.45 -36.31 2.65
CA THR A 45 38.69 -35.14 3.13
C THR A 45 37.94 -34.36 2.05
N SER A 46 38.18 -34.61 0.75
CA SER A 46 37.43 -33.99 -0.34
C SER A 46 35.96 -34.45 -0.39
N ILE A 47 35.59 -35.53 0.29
CA ILE A 47 34.19 -35.96 0.37
C ILE A 47 33.36 -34.96 1.16
N ASP A 48 33.92 -34.39 2.23
CA ASP A 48 33.25 -33.39 3.05
C ASP A 48 33.05 -32.09 2.25
N ILE A 49 34.01 -31.75 1.38
CA ILE A 49 33.92 -30.62 0.45
C ILE A 49 32.79 -30.82 -0.57
N PHE A 50 32.58 -32.06 -1.04
CA PHE A 50 31.45 -32.36 -1.91
C PHE A 50 30.11 -32.24 -1.18
N SER A 51 30.01 -32.80 0.03
CA SER A 51 28.81 -32.66 0.86
C SER A 51 28.50 -31.20 1.20
N LEU A 52 29.53 -30.35 1.38
CA LEU A 52 29.37 -28.90 1.51
C LEU A 52 28.76 -28.27 0.25
N GLY A 53 29.15 -28.70 -0.95
CA GLY A 53 28.52 -28.24 -2.20
C GLY A 53 27.02 -28.54 -2.25
N VAL A 54 26.61 -29.73 -1.81
CA VAL A 54 25.19 -30.11 -1.68
C VAL A 54 24.49 -29.27 -0.60
N LEU A 55 25.17 -28.98 0.52
CA LEU A 55 24.64 -28.09 1.56
C LEU A 55 24.43 -26.66 1.04
N ILE A 56 25.32 -26.13 0.20
CA ILE A 56 25.14 -24.82 -0.42
C ILE A 56 23.90 -24.80 -1.32
N ILE A 57 23.65 -25.87 -2.10
CA ILE A 57 22.40 -26.00 -2.86
C ILE A 57 21.20 -25.88 -1.92
N PHE A 58 21.21 -26.62 -0.81
CA PHE A 58 20.11 -26.61 0.15
C PHE A 58 19.86 -25.22 0.76
N VAL A 59 20.92 -24.53 1.16
CA VAL A 59 20.83 -23.19 1.74
C VAL A 59 20.30 -22.17 0.73
N LEU A 60 20.74 -22.23 -0.52
CA LEU A 60 20.32 -21.27 -1.55
C LEU A 60 18.94 -21.59 -2.13
N ALA A 61 18.58 -22.87 -2.27
CA ALA A 61 17.32 -23.29 -2.87
C ALA A 61 16.17 -23.37 -1.85
N GLU A 62 16.47 -23.27 -0.55
CA GLU A 62 15.56 -23.36 0.60
C GLU A 62 14.67 -24.62 0.61
N THR A 63 15.12 -25.68 -0.07
CA THR A 63 14.37 -26.92 -0.28
C THR A 63 15.31 -28.11 -0.25
N PHE A 64 14.83 -29.23 0.27
CA PHE A 64 15.61 -30.47 0.24
C PHE A 64 15.80 -30.93 -1.21
N PRO A 65 17.03 -31.27 -1.62
CA PRO A 65 17.26 -31.82 -2.94
C PRO A 65 16.56 -33.19 -3.08
N ASP A 66 16.02 -33.46 -4.26
CA ASP A 66 15.47 -34.73 -4.70
C ASP A 66 16.63 -35.68 -4.99
N ASN A 67 16.28 -36.95 -5.17
CA ASN A 67 17.22 -37.93 -5.64
C ASN A 67 17.87 -37.48 -6.97
N PRO A 68 19.21 -37.48 -7.05
CA PRO A 68 19.91 -37.08 -8.26
C PRO A 68 19.52 -37.98 -9.44
N LYS A 69 19.47 -37.40 -10.65
CA LYS A 69 19.24 -38.15 -11.89
C LYS A 69 20.25 -39.32 -11.98
N ALA A 70 19.88 -40.37 -12.71
CA ALA A 70 20.77 -41.51 -12.95
C ALA A 70 22.15 -41.04 -13.46
N PRO A 71 23.24 -41.70 -13.05
CA PRO A 71 24.61 -41.27 -13.37
C PRO A 71 24.92 -41.27 -14.87
N ASN A 72 24.16 -42.04 -15.66
CA ASN A 72 24.31 -42.09 -17.10
C ASN A 72 22.98 -41.79 -17.80
N TYR A 73 23.06 -41.42 -19.08
CA TYR A 73 21.92 -41.29 -19.98
C TYR A 73 22.26 -41.87 -21.34
N THR A 74 21.24 -42.26 -22.10
CA THR A 74 21.39 -42.75 -23.46
C THR A 74 21.25 -41.60 -24.44
N ASP A 75 22.30 -41.35 -25.21
CA ASP A 75 22.33 -40.44 -26.36
C ASP A 75 22.15 -41.26 -27.65
N GLU A 76 21.30 -40.79 -28.55
CA GLU A 76 20.94 -41.53 -29.77
C GLU A 76 22.13 -41.79 -30.71
N VAL A 77 23.14 -40.90 -30.67
CA VAL A 77 24.30 -40.96 -31.56
C VAL A 77 25.51 -41.54 -30.85
N LYS A 78 25.72 -41.17 -29.58
CA LYS A 78 26.94 -41.48 -28.83
C LYS A 78 26.78 -42.64 -27.84
N GLY A 79 25.57 -43.20 -27.72
CA GLY A 79 25.28 -44.30 -26.81
C GLY A 79 25.22 -43.86 -25.35
N LEU A 80 25.72 -44.71 -24.43
CA LEU A 80 25.66 -44.42 -22.99
C LEU A 80 26.71 -43.38 -22.59
N LEU A 81 26.26 -42.20 -22.14
CA LEU A 81 27.09 -41.10 -21.69
C LEU A 81 26.93 -40.85 -20.18
N ALA A 82 28.02 -40.46 -19.53
CA ALA A 82 28.03 -40.12 -18.11
C ALA A 82 27.57 -38.67 -17.87
N ARG A 83 26.82 -38.46 -16.80
CA ARG A 83 26.46 -37.14 -16.27
C ARG A 83 27.49 -36.68 -15.25
N THR A 84 27.81 -35.39 -15.26
CA THR A 84 28.50 -34.76 -14.12
C THR A 84 27.56 -34.67 -12.91
N GLU A 85 28.10 -34.54 -11.71
CA GLU A 85 27.29 -34.43 -10.49
C GLU A 85 26.41 -33.17 -10.49
N LEU A 86 26.84 -32.10 -11.20
CA LEU A 86 26.02 -30.92 -11.49
C LEU A 86 24.84 -31.27 -12.41
N GLN A 87 25.07 -31.97 -13.53
CA GLN A 87 24.00 -32.40 -14.44
C GLN A 87 23.00 -33.35 -13.76
N ARG A 88 23.47 -34.17 -12.81
CA ARG A 88 22.59 -35.03 -12.02
C ARG A 88 21.65 -34.24 -11.09
N ARG A 89 21.99 -33.01 -10.74
CA ARG A 89 21.26 -32.11 -9.82
C ARG A 89 20.67 -30.88 -10.52
N GLU A 90 20.57 -30.94 -11.84
CA GLU A 90 20.10 -29.83 -12.70
C GLU A 90 18.75 -29.26 -12.30
N ASN A 91 17.83 -30.09 -11.78
CA ASN A 91 16.52 -29.65 -11.29
C ASN A 91 16.62 -28.54 -10.22
N TYR A 92 17.71 -28.54 -9.42
CA TYR A 92 17.97 -27.53 -8.40
C TYR A 92 18.85 -26.41 -8.93
N THR A 93 19.92 -26.77 -9.63
CA THR A 93 20.90 -25.79 -10.07
C THR A 93 20.31 -24.85 -11.13
N GLU A 94 19.37 -25.29 -11.97
CA GLU A 94 18.68 -24.40 -12.90
C GLU A 94 17.90 -23.29 -12.20
N LYS A 95 17.16 -23.60 -11.12
CA LYS A 95 16.44 -22.59 -10.34
C LYS A 95 17.44 -21.57 -9.78
N LEU A 96 18.53 -22.06 -9.20
CA LEU A 96 19.60 -21.21 -8.68
C LEU A 96 20.24 -20.34 -9.76
N TYR A 97 20.46 -20.85 -10.98
CA TYR A 97 21.03 -20.07 -12.08
C TYR A 97 20.07 -19.02 -12.66
N ARG A 98 18.76 -19.14 -12.43
CA ARG A 98 17.78 -18.10 -12.78
C ARG A 98 17.76 -16.98 -11.75
N GLU A 99 17.88 -17.33 -10.47
CA GLU A 99 17.83 -16.38 -9.35
C GLU A 99 19.18 -15.69 -9.10
N PHE A 100 20.28 -16.41 -9.34
CA PHE A 100 21.64 -15.94 -9.09
C PHE A 100 22.48 -15.97 -10.37
N THR A 101 23.32 -14.96 -10.57
CA THR A 101 24.26 -14.95 -11.69
C THR A 101 25.32 -16.04 -11.52
N LYS A 102 25.85 -16.58 -12.63
CA LYS A 102 26.99 -17.52 -12.58
C LYS A 102 28.26 -16.94 -11.96
N THR A 103 28.34 -15.62 -11.85
CA THR A 103 29.44 -14.90 -11.18
C THR A 103 29.24 -14.79 -9.67
N HIS A 104 28.10 -15.22 -9.13
CA HIS A 104 27.82 -15.17 -7.70
C HIS A 104 28.82 -16.06 -6.94
N PRO A 105 29.52 -15.54 -5.91
CA PRO A 105 30.59 -16.27 -5.22
C PRO A 105 30.17 -17.63 -4.66
N LEU A 106 28.95 -17.73 -4.11
CA LEU A 106 28.43 -19.01 -3.59
C LEU A 106 28.07 -20.00 -4.69
N ILE A 107 27.69 -19.52 -5.88
CA ILE A 107 27.39 -20.40 -7.03
C ILE A 107 28.69 -21.00 -7.57
N GLN A 108 29.73 -20.19 -7.73
CA GLN A 108 31.05 -20.66 -8.17
C GLN A 108 31.67 -21.64 -7.17
N LEU A 109 31.51 -21.37 -5.87
CA LEU A 109 31.94 -22.26 -4.80
C LEU A 109 31.20 -23.61 -4.85
N MET A 110 29.87 -23.58 -4.98
CA MET A 110 29.04 -24.77 -5.12
C MET A 110 29.48 -25.64 -6.30
N GLU A 111 29.66 -25.05 -7.48
CA GLU A 111 30.10 -25.77 -8.68
C GLU A 111 31.47 -26.44 -8.47
N SER A 112 32.42 -25.70 -7.88
CA SER A 112 33.76 -26.21 -7.60
C SER A 112 33.76 -27.35 -6.58
N CYS A 113 32.87 -27.28 -5.58
CA CYS A 113 32.68 -28.34 -4.59
C CYS A 113 32.09 -29.62 -5.20
N LEU A 114 31.22 -29.49 -6.21
CA LEU A 114 30.51 -30.60 -6.86
C LEU A 114 31.28 -31.23 -8.03
N GLU A 115 32.55 -30.87 -8.22
CA GLU A 115 33.43 -31.52 -9.20
C GLU A 115 33.52 -33.04 -8.98
N ASN A 116 33.28 -33.82 -10.04
CA ASN A 116 33.33 -35.29 -9.98
C ASN A 116 34.71 -35.78 -9.54
N MET A 117 35.78 -35.09 -9.96
CA MET A 117 37.15 -35.46 -9.61
C MET A 117 37.54 -34.86 -8.26
N PRO A 118 37.86 -35.68 -7.23
CA PRO A 118 38.24 -35.22 -5.89
C PRO A 118 39.33 -34.14 -5.85
N LYS A 119 40.30 -34.23 -6.77
CA LYS A 119 41.45 -33.31 -6.84
C LYS A 119 41.13 -31.93 -7.40
N ARG A 120 39.98 -31.77 -8.07
CA ARG A 120 39.52 -30.49 -8.63
C ARG A 120 38.70 -29.69 -7.63
N ARG A 121 38.23 -30.32 -6.56
CA ARG A 121 37.51 -29.66 -5.48
C ARG A 121 38.47 -28.75 -4.70
N PRO A 122 38.00 -27.62 -4.17
CA PRO A 122 38.82 -26.74 -3.35
C PRO A 122 39.22 -27.40 -2.03
N THR A 123 40.29 -26.91 -1.41
CA THR A 123 40.61 -27.26 -0.02
C THR A 123 39.70 -26.49 0.94
N ILE A 124 39.61 -26.94 2.20
CA ILE A 124 38.83 -26.21 3.20
C ILE A 124 39.34 -24.77 3.40
N ASP A 125 40.65 -24.54 3.31
CA ASP A 125 41.23 -23.19 3.38
C ASP A 125 40.77 -22.32 2.20
N GLY A 126 40.75 -22.90 0.98
CA GLY A 126 40.23 -22.21 -0.21
C GLY A 126 38.74 -21.88 -0.09
N VAL A 127 37.94 -22.80 0.46
CA VAL A 127 36.52 -22.56 0.78
C VAL A 127 36.38 -21.39 1.77
N GLN A 128 37.16 -21.39 2.87
CA GLN A 128 37.14 -20.32 3.86
C GLN A 128 37.48 -18.95 3.26
N GLN A 129 38.47 -18.91 2.36
CA GLN A 129 38.85 -17.68 1.67
C GLN A 129 37.70 -17.14 0.80
N ILE A 130 37.06 -17.99 -0.01
CA ILE A 130 35.95 -17.59 -0.89
C ILE A 130 34.76 -17.10 -0.06
N LEU A 131 34.39 -17.84 1.00
CA LEU A 131 33.31 -17.44 1.90
C LEU A 131 33.61 -16.13 2.63
N GLY A 132 34.86 -15.91 3.06
CA GLY A 132 35.29 -14.66 3.68
C GLY A 132 35.16 -13.46 2.73
N GLN A 133 35.55 -13.62 1.47
CA GLN A 133 35.39 -12.60 0.43
C GLN A 133 33.91 -12.30 0.15
N ALA A 134 33.08 -13.34 0.02
CA ALA A 134 31.64 -13.20 -0.19
C ALA A 134 30.97 -12.47 0.98
N ALA A 135 31.33 -12.80 2.22
CA ALA A 135 30.79 -12.14 3.42
C ALA A 135 31.14 -10.64 3.47
N ALA A 136 32.34 -10.26 3.04
CA ALA A 136 32.75 -8.85 2.98
C ALA A 136 31.91 -8.03 1.98
N LEU A 137 31.54 -8.62 0.84
CA LEU A 137 30.67 -7.98 -0.15
C LEU A 137 29.26 -7.73 0.42
N VAL A 138 28.68 -8.73 1.09
CA VAL A 138 27.34 -8.63 1.70
C VAL A 138 27.29 -7.56 2.80
N GLN A 139 28.34 -7.41 3.59
CA GLN A 139 28.38 -6.35 4.61
C GLN A 139 28.39 -4.94 4.01
N GLY A 140 29.04 -4.74 2.86
CA GLY A 140 29.02 -3.46 2.15
C GLY A 140 27.64 -3.12 1.57
N GLU A 141 26.99 -4.08 0.91
CA GLU A 141 25.66 -3.89 0.31
C GLU A 141 24.55 -3.70 1.35
N ALA A 142 24.59 -4.45 2.46
CA ALA A 142 23.62 -4.30 3.55
C ALA A 142 23.68 -2.91 4.19
N GLN A 143 24.88 -2.32 4.28
CA GLN A 143 25.05 -0.96 4.80
C GLN A 143 24.46 0.09 3.85
N LEU A 144 24.63 -0.10 2.55
CA LEU A 144 24.05 0.78 1.51
C LEU A 144 22.53 0.70 1.48
N HIS A 145 21.96 -0.51 1.51
CA HIS A 145 20.50 -0.72 1.57
C HIS A 145 19.89 -0.09 2.82
N LYS A 146 20.56 -0.23 3.98
CA LYS A 146 20.12 0.41 5.22
C LYS A 146 20.10 1.94 5.10
N LEU A 147 21.09 2.53 4.43
CA LEU A 147 21.16 3.97 4.22
C LEU A 147 20.02 4.46 3.30
N GLN A 148 19.75 3.73 2.21
CA GLN A 148 18.64 4.02 1.31
C GLN A 148 17.29 3.92 2.02
N LEU A 149 17.09 2.87 2.83
CA LEU A 149 15.86 2.69 3.59
C LEU A 149 15.63 3.82 4.61
N LEU A 150 16.69 4.27 5.29
CA LEU A 150 16.63 5.40 6.21
C LEU A 150 16.26 6.71 5.49
N GLN A 151 16.79 6.92 4.29
CA GLN A 151 16.48 8.09 3.49
C GLN A 151 15.01 8.10 3.05
N MET A 152 14.51 6.95 2.56
CA MET A 152 13.09 6.79 2.21
C MET A 152 12.16 6.99 3.41
N LEU A 153 12.52 6.47 4.59
CA LEU A 153 11.74 6.68 5.81
C LEU A 153 11.65 8.16 6.17
N LYS A 154 12.76 8.88 6.08
CA LYS A 154 12.80 10.32 6.38
C LYS A 154 11.93 11.12 5.41
N GLU A 155 12.00 10.83 4.11
CA GLU A 155 11.14 11.47 3.10
C GLU A 155 9.66 11.20 3.36
N LYS A 156 9.31 9.98 3.80
CA LYS A 156 7.94 9.62 4.15
C LYS A 156 7.45 10.32 5.43
N GLU A 157 8.31 10.48 6.43
CA GLU A 157 8.01 11.25 7.64
C GLU A 157 7.72 12.72 7.31
N GLU A 158 8.52 13.34 6.45
CA GLU A 158 8.31 14.72 5.99
C GLU A 158 6.99 14.88 5.22
N GLN A 159 6.65 13.92 4.34
CA GLN A 159 5.36 13.89 3.66
C GLN A 159 4.20 13.79 4.65
N LEU A 160 4.29 12.90 5.63
CA LEU A 160 3.23 12.70 6.62
C LEU A 160 3.02 13.95 7.50
N GLN A 161 4.10 14.62 7.90
CA GLN A 161 4.02 15.88 8.66
C GLN A 161 3.30 16.99 7.87
N LYS A 162 3.53 17.04 6.55
CA LYS A 162 2.84 18.00 5.68
C LYS A 162 1.34 17.70 5.60
N TYR A 163 0.95 16.43 5.43
CA TYR A 163 -0.47 16.05 5.43
C TYR A 163 -1.17 16.43 6.75
N LEU A 164 -0.53 16.15 7.89
CA LEU A 164 -1.08 16.50 9.21
C LEU A 164 -1.25 18.01 9.41
N THR A 165 -0.31 18.83 8.91
CA THR A 165 -0.44 20.28 9.00
C THR A 165 -1.56 20.81 8.11
N ASP A 166 -1.77 20.25 6.93
CA ASP A 166 -2.85 20.66 6.04
C ASP A 166 -4.23 20.24 6.58
N GLU A 167 -4.37 19.02 7.13
CA GLU A 167 -5.61 18.57 7.80
C GLU A 167 -5.93 19.41 9.05
N SER A 168 -4.91 19.81 9.80
CA SER A 168 -5.09 20.72 10.95
C SER A 168 -5.61 22.10 10.52
N LYS A 169 -5.15 22.63 9.39
CA LYS A 169 -5.64 23.92 8.86
C LYS A 169 -7.09 23.81 8.41
N GLU A 170 -7.47 22.71 7.77
CA GLU A 170 -8.86 22.46 7.36
C GLU A 170 -9.79 22.37 8.59
N CYS A 171 -9.36 21.69 9.66
CA CYS A 171 -10.10 21.66 10.93
C CYS A 171 -10.27 23.05 11.55
N GLU A 172 -9.26 23.90 11.47
CA GLU A 172 -9.30 25.27 12.02
C GLU A 172 -10.24 26.17 11.21
N GLN A 173 -10.20 26.08 9.88
CA GLN A 173 -11.15 26.76 8.98
C GLN A 173 -12.60 26.33 9.26
N MET A 174 -12.83 25.02 9.41
CA MET A 174 -14.16 24.49 9.74
C MET A 174 -14.68 25.03 11.08
N ARG A 175 -13.82 25.13 12.10
CA ARG A 175 -14.19 25.72 13.40
C ARG A 175 -14.56 27.20 13.28
N GLN A 176 -13.84 27.95 12.45
CA GLN A 176 -14.15 29.36 12.22
C GLN A 176 -15.50 29.53 11.54
N ILE A 177 -15.80 28.72 10.52
CA ILE A 177 -17.11 28.71 9.84
C ILE A 177 -18.25 28.41 10.83
N LEU A 178 -18.09 27.39 11.68
CA LEU A 178 -19.06 27.04 12.72
C LEU A 178 -19.28 28.18 13.73
N ALA A 179 -18.24 28.96 14.05
CA ALA A 179 -18.35 30.11 14.93
C ALA A 179 -19.11 31.27 14.27
N GLU A 180 -18.84 31.54 12.99
CA GLU A 180 -19.55 32.54 12.20
C GLU A 180 -21.03 32.18 12.03
N GLU A 181 -21.36 30.91 11.77
CA GLU A 181 -22.74 30.40 11.71
C GLU A 181 -23.49 30.69 13.01
N ARG A 182 -22.88 30.39 14.18
CA ARG A 182 -23.49 30.67 15.49
C ARG A 182 -23.73 32.17 15.70
N ALA A 183 -22.79 33.01 15.29
CA ALA A 183 -22.92 34.46 15.42
C ALA A 183 -24.04 35.03 14.52
N ILE A 184 -24.16 34.51 13.29
CA ILE A 184 -25.25 34.88 12.37
C ILE A 184 -26.60 34.48 12.97
N ASN A 185 -26.72 33.25 13.48
CA ASN A 185 -27.96 32.77 14.10
C ASN A 185 -28.37 33.63 15.31
N ALA A 186 -27.43 34.00 16.18
CA ALA A 186 -27.71 34.86 17.33
C ALA A 186 -28.18 36.26 16.92
N ARG A 187 -27.55 36.88 15.91
CA ARG A 187 -27.99 38.18 15.37
C ARG A 187 -29.38 38.09 14.74
N MET A 188 -29.67 36.97 14.08
CA MET A 188 -30.97 36.72 13.48
C MET A 188 -32.07 36.55 14.54
N GLU A 189 -31.80 35.83 15.62
CA GLU A 189 -32.73 35.72 16.76
C GLU A 189 -33.04 37.08 17.37
N GLU A 190 -32.04 37.96 17.51
CA GLU A 190 -32.25 39.31 18.02
C GLU A 190 -33.10 40.16 17.08
N ALA A 191 -32.78 40.16 15.77
CA ALA A 191 -33.57 40.88 14.78
C ALA A 191 -35.02 40.39 14.72
N ASN A 192 -35.26 39.08 14.90
CA ASN A 192 -36.59 38.51 14.98
C ASN A 192 -37.34 38.99 16.23
N ARG A 193 -36.68 39.07 17.39
CA ARG A 193 -37.25 39.64 18.62
C ARG A 193 -37.64 41.11 18.43
N GLU A 194 -36.75 41.92 17.86
CA GLU A 194 -37.00 43.35 17.60
C GLU A 194 -38.18 43.55 16.64
N LEU A 195 -38.24 42.74 15.57
CA LEU A 195 -39.32 42.79 14.60
C LEU A 195 -40.67 42.44 15.24
N GLN A 196 -40.70 41.44 16.13
CA GLN A 196 -41.91 41.05 16.84
C GLN A 196 -42.45 42.18 17.72
N VAL A 197 -41.56 42.90 18.42
CA VAL A 197 -41.91 44.09 19.22
C VAL A 197 -42.45 45.23 18.36
N GLN A 198 -41.83 45.52 17.21
CA GLN A 198 -42.30 46.56 16.29
C GLN A 198 -43.66 46.22 15.67
N LEU A 199 -43.91 44.95 15.43
CA LEU A 199 -45.15 44.47 14.84
C LEU A 199 -46.32 44.54 15.83
N GLU A 200 -46.10 44.18 17.10
CA GLU A 200 -47.08 44.37 18.18
C GLU A 200 -47.50 45.84 18.36
N ALA A 201 -46.69 46.78 17.88
CA ALA A 201 -46.94 48.23 17.96
C ALA A 201 -47.69 48.83 16.75
N THR A 202 -47.94 48.10 15.66
CA THR A 202 -48.40 48.71 14.38
C THR A 202 -49.72 48.11 13.86
N THR A 203 -50.78 48.94 13.73
CA THR A 203 -52.16 48.54 13.37
C THR A 203 -52.64 49.04 11.99
N ASP A 204 -51.85 48.93 10.91
CA ASP A 204 -52.23 49.50 9.59
C ASP A 204 -52.09 48.51 8.39
N GLU A 205 -52.98 48.65 7.41
CA GLU A 205 -53.17 47.71 6.28
C GLU A 205 -52.01 47.71 5.27
N ARG A 206 -51.33 48.84 5.15
CA ARG A 206 -50.10 48.97 4.35
C ARG A 206 -48.97 48.08 4.88
N SER A 207 -48.92 47.87 6.19
CA SER A 207 -47.93 47.02 6.84
C SER A 207 -48.16 45.54 6.52
N LEU A 208 -49.41 45.09 6.43
CA LEU A 208 -49.77 43.73 6.01
C LEU A 208 -49.36 43.44 4.57
N GLN A 209 -49.54 44.40 3.65
CA GLN A 209 -49.10 44.23 2.26
C GLN A 209 -47.57 44.18 2.15
N ALA A 210 -46.86 45.04 2.88
CA ALA A 210 -45.39 45.01 2.92
C ALA A 210 -44.83 43.68 3.47
N ILE A 211 -45.53 43.06 4.43
CA ILE A 211 -45.18 41.74 4.96
C ILE A 211 -45.40 40.64 3.91
N ARG A 212 -46.51 40.67 3.15
CA ARG A 212 -46.76 39.72 2.05
C ARG A 212 -45.70 39.82 0.96
N ASP A 213 -45.36 41.04 0.54
CA ASP A 213 -44.32 41.28 -0.48
C ASP A 213 -42.94 40.82 0.02
N ARG A 214 -42.70 40.81 1.34
CA ARG A 214 -41.47 40.27 1.94
C ARG A 214 -41.47 38.74 2.02
N VAL A 215 -42.61 38.13 2.35
CA VAL A 215 -42.79 36.66 2.30
C VAL A 215 -42.56 36.14 0.89
N GLU A 216 -43.13 36.79 -0.12
CA GLU A 216 -42.98 36.37 -1.52
C GLU A 216 -41.53 36.44 -1.99
N ARG A 217 -40.78 37.48 -1.59
CA ARG A 217 -39.34 37.57 -1.86
C ARG A 217 -38.55 36.44 -1.21
N TYR A 218 -38.80 36.15 0.07
CA TYR A 218 -38.14 35.04 0.75
C TYR A 218 -38.52 33.67 0.20
N MET A 219 -39.77 33.49 -0.26
CA MET A 219 -40.16 32.26 -0.95
C MET A 219 -39.38 32.06 -2.25
N ASN A 220 -39.19 33.13 -3.03
CA ASN A 220 -38.42 33.08 -4.27
C ASN A 220 -36.93 32.78 -4.00
N GLU A 221 -36.32 33.45 -3.02
CA GLU A 221 -34.92 33.20 -2.61
C GLU A 221 -34.73 31.78 -2.05
N ARG A 222 -35.68 31.27 -1.24
CA ARG A 222 -35.69 29.88 -0.77
C ARG A 222 -35.74 28.91 -1.96
N ASP A 223 -36.62 29.14 -2.92
CA ASP A 223 -36.79 28.23 -4.06
C ASP A 223 -35.54 28.22 -4.96
N GLN A 224 -34.87 29.37 -5.13
CA GLN A 224 -33.56 29.45 -5.80
C GLN A 224 -32.49 28.66 -5.04
N LEU A 225 -32.43 28.78 -3.72
CA LEU A 225 -31.50 28.02 -2.89
C LEU A 225 -31.79 26.51 -2.91
N LYS A 226 -33.06 26.12 -2.99
CA LYS A 226 -33.47 24.72 -3.14
C LYS A 226 -32.93 24.13 -4.44
N VAL A 227 -33.04 24.87 -5.54
CA VAL A 227 -32.48 24.49 -6.84
C VAL A 227 -30.95 24.40 -6.77
N ALA A 228 -30.29 25.38 -6.14
CA ALA A 228 -28.83 25.36 -5.96
C ALA A 228 -28.36 24.13 -5.17
N VAL A 229 -29.06 23.78 -4.08
CA VAL A 229 -28.75 22.56 -3.30
C VAL A 229 -28.82 21.30 -4.17
N SER A 230 -29.87 21.16 -5.00
CA SER A 230 -29.98 20.02 -5.92
C SER A 230 -28.87 19.99 -6.97
N GLN A 231 -28.46 21.14 -7.50
CA GLN A 231 -27.33 21.22 -8.45
C GLN A 231 -26.00 20.80 -7.80
N TYR A 232 -25.76 21.21 -6.56
CA TYR A 232 -24.56 20.79 -5.83
C TYR A 232 -24.59 19.31 -5.45
N GLN A 233 -25.76 18.73 -5.20
CA GLN A 233 -25.90 17.29 -4.99
C GLN A 233 -25.53 16.49 -6.24
N GLU A 234 -25.98 16.94 -7.42
CA GLU A 234 -25.62 16.27 -8.67
C GLU A 234 -24.12 16.39 -8.96
N ARG A 235 -23.53 17.57 -8.77
CA ARG A 235 -22.06 17.75 -8.91
C ARG A 235 -21.25 16.91 -7.94
N ASP A 236 -21.70 16.75 -6.68
CA ASP A 236 -21.07 15.85 -5.70
C ASP A 236 -21.11 14.39 -6.19
N ARG A 237 -22.23 13.97 -6.81
CA ARG A 237 -22.41 12.63 -7.39
C ARG A 237 -21.48 12.40 -8.59
N GLU A 238 -21.45 13.32 -9.55
CA GLU A 238 -20.56 13.26 -10.73
C GLU A 238 -19.08 13.25 -10.31
N GLN A 239 -18.72 14.04 -9.31
CA GLN A 239 -17.35 14.10 -8.79
C GLN A 239 -16.98 12.81 -8.04
N GLN A 240 -17.92 12.17 -7.34
CA GLN A 240 -17.72 10.84 -6.74
C GLN A 240 -17.47 9.76 -7.78
N GLU A 241 -18.23 9.76 -8.87
CA GLU A 241 -18.02 8.83 -10.00
C GLU A 241 -16.63 9.03 -10.62
N THR A 242 -16.22 10.29 -10.80
CA THR A 242 -14.87 10.65 -11.30
C THR A 242 -13.77 10.11 -10.38
N ILE A 243 -13.91 10.30 -9.07
CA ILE A 243 -12.94 9.81 -8.08
C ILE A 243 -12.87 8.29 -8.07
N HIS A 244 -14.02 7.63 -8.15
CA HIS A 244 -14.06 6.17 -8.23
C HIS A 244 -13.36 5.65 -9.48
N SER A 245 -13.57 6.30 -10.64
CA SER A 245 -12.85 5.96 -11.87
C SER A 245 -11.33 6.13 -11.75
N ILE A 246 -10.87 7.22 -11.13
CA ILE A 246 -9.43 7.44 -10.88
C ILE A 246 -8.86 6.37 -9.94
N GLN A 247 -9.60 5.99 -8.90
CA GLN A 247 -9.20 4.92 -7.98
C GLN A 247 -9.07 3.58 -8.69
N MET A 248 -10.04 3.20 -9.54
CA MET A 248 -9.95 1.98 -10.34
C MET A 248 -8.75 2.00 -11.28
N ALA A 249 -8.50 3.13 -11.95
CA ALA A 249 -7.33 3.28 -12.83
C ALA A 249 -6.00 3.17 -12.06
N LEU A 250 -5.95 3.67 -10.82
CA LEU A 250 -4.80 3.57 -9.93
C LEU A 250 -4.57 2.11 -9.48
N GLU A 251 -5.64 1.39 -9.12
CA GLU A 251 -5.59 -0.04 -8.78
C GLU A 251 -5.12 -0.89 -9.97
N GLU A 252 -5.64 -0.62 -11.17
CA GLU A 252 -5.22 -1.32 -12.39
C GLU A 252 -3.75 -1.04 -12.72
N ALA A 253 -3.35 0.24 -12.70
CA ALA A 253 -1.97 0.62 -12.93
C ALA A 253 -1.02 -0.04 -11.92
N THR A 254 -1.39 -0.08 -10.63
CA THR A 254 -0.55 -0.71 -9.59
C THR A 254 -0.51 -2.24 -9.70
N ALA A 255 -1.58 -2.90 -10.14
CA ALA A 255 -1.63 -4.35 -10.33
C ALA A 255 -0.79 -4.84 -11.52
N GLN A 256 -0.73 -4.08 -12.61
CA GLN A 256 0.04 -4.42 -13.82
C GLN A 256 1.56 -4.51 -13.56
N ASN A 257 2.07 -3.88 -12.49
CA ASN A 257 3.50 -3.89 -12.15
C ASN A 257 3.97 -5.16 -11.40
N SER A 258 3.12 -6.18 -11.32
CA SER A 258 3.53 -7.52 -10.83
C SER A 258 4.47 -8.24 -11.80
N ASN A 259 4.54 -7.79 -13.07
CA ASN A 259 5.37 -8.38 -14.11
C ASN A 259 5.97 -7.29 -15.02
N GLN A 260 7.28 -7.07 -14.90
CA GLN A 260 8.14 -6.42 -15.91
C GLN A 260 7.88 -4.92 -16.20
N ASP A 261 8.48 -4.01 -15.42
CA ASP A 261 8.87 -2.70 -15.97
C ASP A 261 10.16 -2.16 -15.34
N SER A 262 11.20 -2.00 -16.17
CA SER A 262 12.51 -1.45 -15.80
C SER A 262 12.70 0.00 -16.27
N THR A 263 11.65 0.63 -16.83
CA THR A 263 11.76 1.93 -17.52
C THR A 263 11.27 3.14 -16.72
N GLY A 264 10.71 2.96 -15.51
CA GLY A 264 10.26 4.05 -14.64
C GLY A 264 8.94 4.74 -15.07
N VAL A 265 8.45 4.46 -16.28
CA VAL A 265 7.20 5.01 -16.84
C VAL A 265 5.98 4.76 -15.96
N TRP A 266 5.91 3.57 -15.35
CA TRP A 266 4.87 3.24 -14.38
C TRP A 266 4.84 4.16 -13.15
N GLN A 267 6.00 4.55 -12.63
CA GLN A 267 6.08 5.41 -11.44
C GLN A 267 5.51 6.80 -11.73
N ASP A 268 5.76 7.33 -12.93
CA ASP A 268 5.22 8.60 -13.39
C ASP A 268 3.70 8.53 -13.62
N GLN A 269 3.20 7.41 -14.15
CA GLN A 269 1.76 7.20 -14.34
C GLN A 269 1.01 7.10 -13.00
N VAL A 270 1.55 6.35 -12.03
CA VAL A 270 0.98 6.25 -10.67
C VAL A 270 1.04 7.60 -9.95
N ALA A 271 2.14 8.33 -10.06
CA ALA A 271 2.27 9.67 -9.48
C ALA A 271 1.25 10.66 -10.07
N SER A 272 1.06 10.62 -11.40
CA SER A 272 0.07 11.45 -12.10
C SER A 272 -1.37 11.15 -11.66
N LEU A 273 -1.76 9.87 -11.60
CA LEU A 273 -3.08 9.46 -11.14
C LEU A 273 -3.32 9.82 -9.67
N THR A 274 -2.29 9.70 -8.82
CA THR A 274 -2.35 10.09 -7.41
C THR A 274 -2.61 11.59 -7.26
N LEU A 275 -1.93 12.42 -8.06
CA LEU A 275 -2.14 13.87 -8.05
C LEU A 275 -3.56 14.25 -8.54
N GLN A 276 -4.04 13.60 -9.60
CA GLN A 276 -5.41 13.80 -10.10
C GLN A 276 -6.48 13.41 -9.07
N LEU A 277 -6.24 12.33 -8.30
CA LEU A 277 -7.10 11.91 -7.21
C LEU A 277 -7.16 12.97 -6.10
N GLU A 278 -6.00 13.52 -5.72
CA GLU A 278 -5.91 14.56 -4.70
C GLU A 278 -6.65 15.85 -5.12
N GLU A 279 -6.46 16.31 -6.36
CA GLU A 279 -7.17 17.47 -6.88
C GLU A 279 -8.69 17.25 -6.95
N SER A 280 -9.10 16.04 -7.35
CA SER A 280 -10.52 15.68 -7.45
C SER A 280 -11.18 15.62 -6.08
N ASN A 281 -10.49 15.12 -5.05
CA ASN A 281 -10.97 15.13 -3.66
C ASN A 281 -11.13 16.57 -3.13
N LYS A 282 -10.17 17.46 -3.41
CA LYS A 282 -10.27 18.89 -3.05
C LYS A 282 -11.48 19.57 -3.70
N ARG A 283 -11.78 19.26 -4.96
CA ARG A 283 -12.99 19.77 -5.64
C ARG A 283 -14.28 19.25 -5.01
N MET A 284 -14.33 17.96 -4.65
CA MET A 284 -15.50 17.38 -3.96
C MET A 284 -15.75 18.08 -2.62
N LEU A 285 -14.70 18.36 -1.85
CA LEU A 285 -14.82 19.04 -0.56
C LEU A 285 -15.47 20.42 -0.71
N ARG A 286 -15.02 21.22 -1.69
CA ARG A 286 -15.61 22.54 -1.98
C ARG A 286 -17.09 22.46 -2.32
N TYR A 287 -17.49 21.51 -3.17
CA TYR A 287 -18.92 21.33 -3.51
C TYR A 287 -19.76 20.97 -2.29
N ARG A 288 -19.23 20.18 -1.37
CA ARG A 288 -19.92 19.83 -0.12
C ARG A 288 -20.06 21.02 0.82
N GLU A 289 -19.04 21.87 0.92
CA GLU A 289 -19.09 23.12 1.69
C GLU A 289 -20.15 24.08 1.12
N GLU A 290 -20.10 24.34 -0.19
CA GLU A 290 -21.08 25.20 -0.87
C GLU A 290 -22.52 24.67 -0.71
N ARG A 291 -22.70 23.34 -0.83
CA ARG A 291 -24.00 22.68 -0.60
C ARG A 291 -24.49 22.88 0.83
N ASN A 292 -23.62 22.71 1.83
CA ASN A 292 -23.99 22.84 3.22
C ASN A 292 -24.42 24.27 3.54
N THR A 293 -23.66 25.27 3.06
CA THR A 293 -24.02 26.68 3.17
C THR A 293 -25.37 26.98 2.55
N ALA A 294 -25.61 26.51 1.31
CA ALA A 294 -26.91 26.67 0.63
C ALA A 294 -28.07 25.99 1.40
N ARG A 295 -27.82 24.82 2.00
CA ARG A 295 -28.82 24.09 2.79
C ARG A 295 -29.18 24.81 4.08
N ILE A 296 -28.19 25.39 4.76
CA ILE A 296 -28.40 26.20 5.98
C ILE A 296 -29.25 27.43 5.63
N MET A 297 -28.87 28.16 4.58
CA MET A 297 -29.64 29.32 4.11
C MET A 297 -31.08 28.94 3.74
N HIS A 298 -31.29 27.86 2.97
CA HIS A 298 -32.62 27.37 2.63
C HIS A 298 -33.49 27.12 3.88
N LYS A 299 -32.93 26.47 4.90
CA LYS A 299 -33.64 26.16 6.15
C LYS A 299 -34.02 27.44 6.90
N SER A 300 -33.08 28.38 6.98
CA SER A 300 -33.29 29.71 7.57
C SER A 300 -34.42 30.47 6.87
N PHE A 301 -34.42 30.54 5.53
CA PHE A 301 -35.50 31.20 4.79
C PHE A 301 -36.86 30.51 5.02
N GLN A 302 -36.89 29.19 5.10
CA GLN A 302 -38.13 28.46 5.40
C GLN A 302 -38.70 28.81 6.78
N GLU A 303 -37.85 28.94 7.79
CA GLU A 303 -38.26 29.35 9.14
C GLU A 303 -38.78 30.79 9.16
N GLN A 304 -38.11 31.71 8.46
CA GLN A 304 -38.57 33.10 8.31
C GLN A 304 -39.93 33.20 7.61
N ILE A 305 -40.15 32.41 6.54
CA ILE A 305 -41.44 32.33 5.85
C ILE A 305 -42.53 31.85 6.82
N ASN A 306 -42.28 30.78 7.58
CA ASN A 306 -43.24 30.24 8.53
C ASN A 306 -43.62 31.27 9.60
N THR A 307 -42.63 31.97 10.17
CA THR A 307 -42.86 33.02 11.18
C THR A 307 -43.71 34.15 10.62
N LEU A 308 -43.35 34.67 9.44
CA LEU A 308 -44.10 35.76 8.80
C LEU A 308 -45.52 35.32 8.41
N GLN A 309 -45.73 34.07 8.00
CA GLN A 309 -47.06 33.52 7.71
C GLN A 309 -47.92 33.42 8.97
N ALA A 310 -47.39 32.87 10.07
CA ALA A 310 -48.07 32.80 11.35
C ALA A 310 -48.45 34.20 11.88
N THR A 311 -47.55 35.16 11.69
CA THR A 311 -47.80 36.58 11.98
C THR A 311 -48.97 37.15 11.17
N VAL A 312 -49.02 36.89 9.86
CA VAL A 312 -50.13 37.34 9.01
C VAL A 312 -51.45 36.73 9.46
N GLU A 313 -51.47 35.44 9.79
CA GLU A 313 -52.66 34.75 10.31
C GLU A 313 -53.14 35.33 11.65
N GLN A 314 -52.23 35.62 12.58
CA GLN A 314 -52.56 36.25 13.86
C GLN A 314 -53.17 37.65 13.67
N LEU A 315 -52.61 38.47 12.78
CA LEU A 315 -53.12 39.81 12.46
C LEU A 315 -54.45 39.79 11.69
N GLN A 316 -54.69 38.76 10.88
CA GLN A 316 -55.98 38.57 10.20
C GLN A 316 -57.06 38.15 11.19
N ASN A 317 -56.74 37.24 12.11
CA ASN A 317 -57.66 36.77 13.14
C ASN A 317 -58.03 37.88 14.13
N SER A 318 -57.10 38.75 14.55
CA SER A 318 -57.42 39.90 15.41
C SER A 318 -58.37 40.91 14.73
N ARG A 319 -58.19 41.19 13.43
CA ARG A 319 -59.12 42.02 12.63
C ARG A 319 -60.53 41.43 12.51
N SER A 320 -60.66 40.10 12.47
CA SER A 320 -61.97 39.42 12.46
C SER A 320 -62.71 39.52 13.80
N TYR A 321 -62.00 39.63 14.92
CA TYR A 321 -62.61 39.86 16.24
C TYR A 321 -63.06 41.32 16.45
N ASP A 322 -62.29 42.30 15.94
CA ASP A 322 -62.64 43.74 16.03
C ASP A 322 -63.83 44.13 15.14
N THR A 323 -64.03 43.44 14.00
CA THR A 323 -65.20 43.66 13.12
C THR A 323 -66.50 43.05 13.67
N TYR A 324 -66.42 41.99 14.49
CA TYR A 324 -67.58 41.42 15.20
C TYR A 324 -68.04 42.26 16.40
N THR A 325 -67.10 42.91 17.11
CA THR A 325 -67.40 43.74 18.29
C THR A 325 -67.87 45.15 17.94
N SER A 326 -67.44 45.70 16.79
CA SER A 326 -67.90 47.01 16.28
C SER A 326 -69.27 46.96 15.58
N GLY A 327 -69.79 45.77 15.24
CA GLY A 327 -71.14 45.58 14.66
C GLY A 327 -72.26 45.32 15.68
N GLN A 328 -71.98 45.37 16.99
CA GLN A 328 -72.96 45.12 18.07
C GLN A 328 -73.17 46.30 19.02
N LEU A 329 -72.81 47.53 18.62
CA LEU A 329 -73.11 48.76 19.38
C LEU A 329 -74.15 49.63 18.69
#